data_AF-A0A127P726-F1
#
_entry.id   AF-A0A127P726-F1
#
_cell.length_a   1.000
_cell.length_b   1.000
_cell.length_c   1.000
_cell.angle_alpha   90.00
_cell.angle_beta   90.00
_cell.angle_gamma   90.00
#
_symmetry.space_group_name_H-M   'P 1'
#
loop_
_entity.id
_entity.type
_entity.pdbx_description
1 polymer ?
#
loop_
_entity_poly.entity_id
_entity_poly.type
_entity_poly.pdbx_seq_one_letter_code
_entity_poly.pdbx_strand_id
1 'polypeptide(L)' 'MTPVSLSRRNPYFGMSYLLRQRAWPLRMLPYLILLLLTPTMFWAGLSAL' A
#
# COMPACT_ATOMS: atom_id res chain seq x y z
N MET A 1 8.10 14.90 -22.14
CA MET A 1 8.44 13.46 -22.22
C MET A 1 7.15 12.68 -22.01
N THR A 2 6.42 12.42 -23.08
CA THR A 2 5.15 11.68 -23.05
C THR A 2 5.46 10.18 -22.96
N PRO A 3 4.80 9.39 -22.11
CA PRO A 3 5.07 7.96 -22.03
C PRO A 3 4.48 7.31 -23.28
N VAL A 4 5.24 7.28 -24.36
CA VAL A 4 4.90 6.53 -25.58
C VAL A 4 4.85 5.07 -25.17
N SER A 5 3.61 4.59 -24.99
CA SER A 5 3.15 3.22 -24.76
C SER A 5 4.24 2.13 -24.66
N LEU A 6 5.01 2.11 -23.56
CA LEU A 6 5.79 0.92 -23.17
C LEU A 6 4.87 -0.31 -23.03
N SER A 7 3.59 -0.05 -22.73
CA SER A 7 2.50 -1.03 -22.71
C SER A 7 2.27 -1.76 -24.04
N ARG A 8 2.51 -1.12 -25.21
CA ARG A 8 2.29 -1.77 -26.53
C ARG A 8 3.43 -2.68 -26.97
N ARG A 9 4.66 -2.45 -26.51
CA ARG A 9 5.84 -3.23 -26.93
C ARG A 9 6.20 -4.38 -26.01
N ASN A 10 5.78 -4.33 -24.74
CA ASN A 10 6.12 -5.35 -23.76
C ASN A 10 4.84 -6.02 -23.22
N PRO A 11 4.50 -7.25 -23.66
CA PRO A 11 3.30 -7.96 -23.17
C PRO A 11 3.34 -8.22 -21.66
N TYR A 12 4.54 -8.23 -21.07
CA TYR A 12 4.72 -8.37 -19.62
C TYR A 12 4.45 -7.08 -18.83
N PHE A 13 4.28 -5.93 -19.50
CA PHE A 13 4.04 -4.64 -18.83
C PHE A 13 2.71 -4.64 -18.07
N GLY A 14 1.66 -5.20 -18.66
CA GLY A 14 0.35 -5.34 -18.01
C GLY A 14 0.40 -6.21 -16.75
N MET A 15 1.08 -7.36 -16.82
CA MET A 15 1.26 -8.25 -15.66
C MET A 15 2.10 -7.59 -14.56
N SER A 16 3.21 -6.96 -14.93
CA SER A 16 4.07 -6.21 -14.00
C SER A 16 3.32 -5.08 -13.31
N TYR A 17 2.44 -4.40 -14.06
CA TYR A 17 1.61 -3.31 -13.56
C TYR A 17 0.54 -3.80 -12.58
N LEU A 18 -0.16 -4.89 -12.90
CA LEU A 18 -1.17 -5.50 -12.03
C LEU A 18 -0.53 -6.04 -10.73
N LEU A 19 0.61 -6.73 -10.83
CA LEU A 19 1.36 -7.22 -9.67
C LEU A 19 1.85 -6.07 -8.79
N ARG A 20 2.35 -4.99 -9.39
CA ARG A 20 2.76 -3.79 -8.66
C ARG A 20 1.55 -3.13 -7.99
N GLN A 21 0.44 -2.94 -8.70
CA GLN A 21 -0.76 -2.32 -8.15
C GLN A 21 -1.35 -3.14 -6.99
N ARG A 22 -1.22 -4.46 -7.02
CA ARG A 22 -1.65 -5.35 -5.91
C ARG A 22 -0.64 -5.41 -4.76
N ALA A 23 0.66 -5.26 -5.03
CA ALA A 23 1.69 -5.27 -3.99
C ALA A 23 1.73 -3.97 -3.17
N TRP A 24 1.32 -2.84 -3.74
CA TRP A 24 1.22 -1.54 -3.05
C TRP A 24 0.27 -1.54 -1.83
N PRO A 25 -1.00 -1.97 -1.94
CA PRO A 25 -1.91 -2.04 -0.81
C PRO A 25 -1.44 -3.07 0.24
N LEU A 26 -0.82 -4.17 -0.19
CA LEU A 26 -0.27 -5.17 0.73
C LEU A 26 0.91 -4.63 1.55
N ARG A 27 1.75 -3.78 0.94
CA ARG A 27 2.82 -3.05 1.65
C ARG A 27 2.29 -1.98 2.60
N MET A 28 1.14 -1.38 2.29
CA MET A 28 0.47 -0.39 3.14
C MET A 28 -0.25 -1.02 4.35
N LEU A 29 -0.64 -2.30 4.24
CA LEU A 29 -1.34 -3.05 5.28
C LEU A 29 -0.70 -2.94 6.69
N PRO A 30 0.62 -3.17 6.89
CA PRO A 30 1.24 -3.04 8.22
C PRO A 30 1.16 -1.62 8.78
N TYR A 31 1.27 -0.60 7.92
CA TYR A 31 1.14 0.81 8.35
C TYR A 31 -0.29 1.15 8.75
N LEU A 32 -1.29 0.60 8.04
CA LEU A 32 -2.70 0.72 8.38
C LEU A 32 -3.02 0.07 9.73
N ILE A 33 -2.43 -1.11 9.99
CA ILE A 33 -2.56 -1.79 11.28
C ILE A 33 -1.91 -0.97 12.39
N LEU A 34 -0.69 -0.45 12.18
CA LEU A 34 -0.01 0.44 13.14
C LEU A 34 -0.82 1.70 13.42
N LEU A 35 -1.41 2.31 12.38
CA LEU A 35 -2.25 3.50 12.49
C LEU A 35 -3.55 3.25 13.28
N LEU A 36 -4.10 2.05 13.20
CA LEU A 36 -5.28 1.66 13.98
C LEU A 36 -4.91 1.31 15.42
N LEU A 37 -3.72 0.73 15.65
CA LEU A 37 -3.24 0.38 16.98
C LEU A 37 -2.82 1.61 17.80
N THR A 38 -2.20 2.61 17.18
CA THR A 38 -1.75 3.83 17.88
C THR A 38 -2.84 4.54 18.70
N PRO A 39 -4.05 4.83 18.18
CA PRO A 39 -5.10 5.43 19.00
C PRO A 39 -5.57 4.46 20.09
N THR A 40 -5.66 3.15 19.81
CA THR A 40 -6.10 2.19 20.84
C THR A 40 -5.15 2.13 22.04
N MET A 41 -3.84 2.19 21.82
CA MET A 41 -2.86 2.24 22.90
C MET A 41 -2.89 3.56 23.66
N PHE A 42 -3.12 4.68 22.97
CA PHE A 42 -3.25 5.99 23.59
C PHE A 42 -4.49 6.07 24.51
N TRP A 43 -5.65 5.63 24.03
CA TRP A 43 -6.88 5.58 24.82
C TRP A 43 -6.80 4.57 25.98
N ALA A 44 -6.17 3.41 25.76
CA ALA A 44 -5.95 2.43 26.82
C ALA A 44 -5.01 2.97 27.91
N GLY A 45 -3.94 3.68 27.55
CA GLY A 45 -3.05 4.33 28.51
C GLY A 45 -3.72 5.46 29.29
N LEU A 46 -4.65 6.19 28.66
CA LEU A 46 -5.49 7.20 29.31
C LEU A 46 -6.52 6.61 30.27
N SER A 47 -7.11 5.45 29.96
CA SER A 47 -8.02 4.73 30.87
C SER A 47 -7.32 4.02 32.03
N ALA A 48 -6.01 3.79 31.93
CA ALA A 48 -5.21 3.16 32.99
C ALA A 48 -4.68 4.16 34.03
N LEU A 49 -4.93 5.47 33.83
CA LEU A 49 -4.53 6.59 34.67
C LEU A 49 -5.72 7.04 35.53
#